data_AF-A0A818EC97-F1
#
_entry.id   AF-A0A818EC97-F1
#
_cell.length_a   1.000
_cell.length_b   1.000
_cell.length_c   1.000
_cell.angle_alpha   90.00
_cell.angle_beta   90.00
_cell.angle_gamma   90.00
#
_symmetry.space_group_name_H-M   'P 1'
#
loop_
_entity.id
_entity.type
_entity.pdbx_description
1 polymer ?
#
loop_
_entity_poly.entity_id
_entity_poly.type
_entity_poly.pdbx_seq_one_letter_code
_entity_poly.pdbx_strand_id
1 'polypeptide(L)'
;MAVPLDQQYKLEKKGIIEERIPVLHPSGMDQHYFVTYIPLPTNIEDGATIEQWIERMTFICDDLTWLLQQNHIKFWCEVAFNKDFHSMLDSYLRYAPRPQRTISINNYSSIINGKELEEKLSRLIFMCILRLSTHKESSENFFTPQGFGHVIYDNYIFDIPRLFDICSLYAVNNKELLSKMIGNIFKQQEAYTKDLHDAIKSIKDVITKRITIFHTQNGPKKLNITTKTSGIGEIIDLLYYILDLSCTINRFFSVYPQGRIIFFHEDFHLTLIHLFETFLRVYERTQKSNEISDYIDIFEETKYETITLFNDLVASCCIDPLLINENKSENVESIINIFSLLITEKRFLASYEDYFSLCQIIDIVHETTELLDDQQITFYKDGVKQAIELYGTPSCKRKLTPVNISVNMQHSKFDSILKIILKLGR
;
A
#
# COMPACT_ATOMS: atom_id res chain seq x y z
N MET A 1 32.16 -8.81 -25.87
CA MET A 1 31.16 -8.69 -24.78
C MET A 1 30.01 -7.85 -25.31
N ALA A 2 28.76 -8.20 -25.00
CA ALA A 2 27.61 -7.38 -25.37
C ALA A 2 27.67 -6.03 -24.65
N VAL A 3 27.25 -4.96 -25.33
CA VAL A 3 27.29 -3.58 -24.82
C VAL A 3 25.93 -3.27 -24.16
N PRO A 4 25.88 -2.69 -22.96
CA PRO A 4 24.63 -2.30 -22.31
C PRO A 4 23.84 -1.27 -23.13
N LEU A 5 22.51 -1.32 -23.12
CA LEU A 5 21.64 -0.47 -23.93
C LEU A 5 21.88 1.04 -23.71
N ASP A 6 22.08 1.47 -22.46
CA ASP A 6 22.40 2.86 -22.10
C ASP A 6 23.74 3.37 -22.67
N GLN A 7 24.58 2.47 -23.18
CA GLN A 7 25.88 2.77 -23.77
C GLN A 7 25.93 2.49 -25.28
N GLN A 8 24.82 2.05 -25.87
CA GLN A 8 24.73 1.79 -27.30
C GLN A 8 24.40 3.07 -28.07
N TYR A 9 25.05 3.24 -29.23
CA TYR A 9 24.84 4.38 -30.12
C TYR A 9 24.63 3.92 -31.56
N LYS A 10 23.81 4.66 -32.30
CA LYS A 10 23.61 4.52 -33.74
C LYS A 10 24.02 5.80 -34.47
N LEU A 11 24.36 5.68 -35.75
CA LEU A 11 24.60 6.84 -36.61
C LEU A 11 23.29 7.27 -37.25
N GLU A 12 22.95 8.55 -37.15
CA GLU A 12 21.79 9.16 -37.80
C GLU A 12 22.28 10.18 -38.83
N LYS A 13 21.78 10.09 -40.06
CA LYS A 13 22.09 11.06 -41.12
C LYS A 13 21.14 12.24 -41.03
N LYS A 14 21.68 13.43 -40.69
CA LYS A 14 20.99 14.72 -40.80
C LYS A 14 21.57 15.49 -41.99
N GLY A 15 21.06 15.21 -43.18
CA GLY A 15 21.58 15.78 -44.42
C GLY A 15 22.93 15.18 -44.79
N ILE A 16 23.99 16.00 -44.78
CA ILE A 16 25.38 15.59 -45.13
C ILE A 16 26.16 15.13 -43.89
N ILE A 17 25.69 15.46 -42.68
CA ILE A 17 26.39 15.18 -41.43
C ILE A 17 25.84 13.88 -40.82
N GLU A 18 26.75 12.97 -40.45
CA GLU A 18 26.44 11.80 -39.63
C GLU A 18 26.65 12.14 -38.15
N GLU A 19 25.57 12.08 -37.37
CA GLU A 19 25.61 12.32 -35.93
C GLU A 19 25.49 10.99 -35.18
N ARG A 20 26.28 10.84 -34.10
CA ARG A 20 26.21 9.66 -33.22
C ARG A 20 25.19 9.92 -32.12
N ILE A 21 24.04 9.23 -32.18
CA ILE A 21 22.96 9.37 -31.21
C ILE A 21 22.78 8.08 -30.38
N PRO A 22 22.25 8.17 -29.14
CA PRO A 22 21.90 6.99 -28.35
C PRO A 22 20.92 6.08 -29.10
N VAL A 23 21.00 4.77 -28.87
CA VAL A 23 20.03 3.81 -29.42
C VAL A 23 18.65 4.01 -28.79
N LEU A 24 18.60 4.24 -27.48
CA LEU A 24 17.39 4.67 -26.76
C LEU A 24 17.12 6.14 -27.10
N HIS A 25 16.27 6.37 -28.10
CA HIS A 25 15.96 7.70 -28.61
C HIS A 25 14.52 7.75 -29.15
N PRO A 26 13.80 8.87 -29.08
CA PRO A 26 12.42 8.98 -29.57
C PRO A 26 12.22 8.53 -31.03
N SER A 27 13.23 8.69 -31.88
CA SER A 27 13.22 8.17 -33.28
C SER A 27 13.06 6.65 -33.39
N GLY A 28 13.29 5.92 -32.30
CA GLY A 28 13.22 4.47 -32.23
C GLY A 28 11.83 3.94 -31.86
N MET A 29 10.87 4.83 -31.57
CA MET A 29 9.47 4.47 -31.41
C MET A 29 8.86 4.10 -32.77
N ASP A 30 7.95 3.13 -32.75
CA ASP A 30 7.01 2.86 -33.82
C ASP A 30 5.81 3.83 -33.69
N GLN A 31 5.05 4.08 -34.76
CA GLN A 31 3.83 4.91 -34.69
C GLN A 31 2.65 4.09 -34.12
N HIS A 32 2.85 3.52 -32.92
CA HIS A 32 1.87 2.70 -32.23
C HIS A 32 1.10 3.54 -31.20
N TYR A 33 -0.22 3.39 -31.16
CA TYR A 33 -1.11 4.15 -30.27
C TYR A 33 -1.69 3.23 -29.21
N PHE A 34 -1.77 3.70 -27.97
CA PHE A 34 -2.41 2.99 -26.87
C PHE A 34 -3.67 3.74 -26.43
N VAL A 35 -4.80 3.03 -26.38
CA VAL A 35 -6.04 3.62 -25.84
C VAL A 35 -6.03 3.59 -24.31
N THR A 36 -6.64 4.59 -23.69
CA THR A 36 -6.78 4.62 -22.22
C THR A 36 -7.73 3.55 -21.72
N TYR A 37 -7.39 2.94 -20.59
CA TYR A 37 -8.28 2.03 -19.87
C TYR A 37 -9.49 2.79 -19.32
N ILE A 38 -10.66 2.14 -19.34
CA ILE A 38 -11.86 2.61 -18.65
C ILE A 38 -12.37 1.47 -17.75
N PRO A 39 -12.81 1.78 -16.52
CA PRO A 39 -13.41 0.77 -15.65
C PRO A 39 -14.71 0.25 -16.25
N LEU A 40 -15.15 -0.90 -15.75
CA LEU A 40 -16.44 -1.47 -16.14
C LEU A 40 -17.58 -0.45 -15.90
N PRO A 41 -18.49 -0.25 -16.88
CA PRO A 41 -19.63 0.65 -16.71
C PRO A 41 -20.51 0.27 -15.51
N THR A 42 -21.06 1.27 -14.83
CA THR A 42 -21.97 1.05 -13.70
C THR A 42 -23.30 0.45 -14.14
N ASN A 43 -23.78 0.82 -15.34
CA ASN A 43 -24.97 0.24 -15.94
C ASN A 43 -24.58 -0.92 -16.87
N ILE A 44 -24.57 -2.12 -16.33
CA ILE A 44 -24.23 -3.35 -17.08
C ILE A 44 -25.36 -3.84 -18.00
N GLU A 45 -26.55 -3.24 -17.93
CA GLU A 45 -27.70 -3.61 -18.77
C GLU A 45 -27.66 -2.94 -20.16
N ASP A 46 -26.87 -1.87 -20.31
CA ASP A 46 -26.69 -1.20 -21.60
C ASP A 46 -25.65 -1.95 -22.44
N GLY A 47 -26.15 -2.87 -23.28
CA GLY A 47 -25.33 -3.71 -24.15
C GLY A 47 -24.35 -2.93 -25.03
N ALA A 48 -24.71 -1.74 -25.52
CA ALA A 48 -23.82 -0.93 -26.35
C ALA A 48 -22.61 -0.43 -25.56
N THR A 49 -22.80 -0.03 -24.30
CA THR A 49 -21.68 0.40 -23.44
C THR A 49 -20.76 -0.76 -23.05
N ILE A 50 -21.33 -1.96 -22.87
CA ILE A 50 -20.55 -3.17 -22.60
C ILE A 50 -19.75 -3.59 -23.83
N GLU A 51 -20.33 -3.55 -25.03
CA GLU A 51 -19.61 -3.83 -26.27
C GLU A 51 -18.43 -2.87 -26.48
N GLN A 52 -18.63 -1.56 -26.26
CA GLN A 52 -17.55 -0.56 -26.30
C GLN A 52 -16.45 -0.85 -25.27
N TRP A 53 -16.84 -1.27 -24.07
CA TRP A 53 -15.89 -1.65 -23.03
C TRP A 53 -15.06 -2.88 -23.44
N ILE A 54 -15.71 -3.94 -23.96
CA ILE A 54 -15.05 -5.15 -24.44
C ILE A 54 -14.08 -4.84 -25.58
N GLU A 55 -14.52 -4.04 -26.58
CA GLU A 55 -13.69 -3.66 -27.72
C GLU A 55 -12.44 -2.91 -27.25
N ARG A 56 -12.61 -1.92 -26.36
CA ARG A 56 -11.49 -1.15 -25.80
C ARG A 56 -10.52 -2.02 -25.02
N MET A 57 -11.01 -2.90 -24.15
CA MET A 57 -10.18 -3.86 -23.41
C MET A 57 -9.40 -4.78 -24.35
N THR A 58 -10.02 -5.20 -25.46
CA THR A 58 -9.40 -6.04 -26.48
C THR A 58 -8.27 -5.31 -27.20
N PHE A 59 -8.48 -4.05 -27.61
CA PHE A 59 -7.41 -3.23 -28.19
C PHE A 59 -6.21 -3.11 -27.24
N ILE A 60 -6.44 -2.80 -25.96
CA ILE A 60 -5.34 -2.70 -24.98
C ILE A 60 -4.62 -4.05 -24.85
N CYS A 61 -5.34 -5.17 -24.82
CA CYS A 61 -4.71 -6.49 -24.77
C CYS A 61 -3.83 -6.77 -26.00
N ASP A 62 -4.29 -6.41 -27.18
CA ASP A 62 -3.58 -6.65 -28.42
C ASP A 62 -2.34 -5.74 -28.51
N ASP A 63 -2.47 -4.47 -28.12
CA ASP A 63 -1.38 -3.51 -28.04
C ASP A 63 -0.29 -3.94 -27.04
N LEU A 64 -0.68 -4.39 -25.85
CA LEU A 64 0.27 -4.92 -24.86
C LEU A 64 0.92 -6.22 -25.30
N THR A 65 0.18 -7.07 -26.03
CA THR A 65 0.73 -8.30 -26.61
C THR A 65 1.80 -7.96 -27.65
N TRP A 66 1.51 -7.00 -28.53
CA TRP A 66 2.48 -6.48 -29.49
C TRP A 66 3.71 -5.88 -28.79
N LEU A 67 3.51 -5.08 -27.74
CA LEU A 67 4.59 -4.43 -27.00
C LEU A 67 5.53 -5.48 -26.37
N LEU A 68 4.98 -6.51 -25.73
CA LEU A 68 5.75 -7.60 -25.12
C LEU A 68 6.52 -8.45 -26.14
N GLN A 69 6.07 -8.51 -27.40
CA GLN A 69 6.78 -9.19 -28.49
C GLN A 69 7.95 -8.38 -29.05
N GLN A 70 8.05 -7.08 -28.74
CA GLN A 70 9.15 -6.25 -29.22
C GLN A 70 10.50 -6.70 -28.65
N ASN A 71 11.55 -6.55 -29.45
CA ASN A 71 12.91 -6.73 -28.98
C ASN A 71 13.25 -5.69 -27.89
N HIS A 72 14.30 -5.96 -27.11
CA HIS A 72 14.69 -5.14 -25.97
C HIS A 72 14.80 -3.65 -26.30
N ILE A 73 15.47 -3.29 -27.39
CA ILE A 73 15.64 -1.88 -27.80
C ILE A 73 14.30 -1.22 -28.09
N LYS A 74 13.48 -1.85 -28.94
CA LYS A 74 12.18 -1.30 -29.36
C LYS A 74 11.22 -1.15 -28.18
N PHE A 75 11.15 -2.17 -27.33
CA PHE A 75 10.35 -2.13 -26.11
C PHE A 75 10.73 -0.92 -25.25
N TRP A 76 12.02 -0.70 -25.01
CA TRP A 76 12.49 0.40 -24.18
C TRP A 76 12.30 1.78 -24.84
N CYS A 77 12.40 1.89 -26.16
CA CYS A 77 12.04 3.11 -26.87
C CYS A 77 10.55 3.43 -26.74
N GLU A 78 9.66 2.45 -26.88
CA GLU A 78 8.22 2.64 -26.70
C GLU A 78 7.90 3.13 -25.28
N VAL A 79 8.29 2.36 -24.26
CA VAL A 79 7.86 2.65 -22.89
C VAL A 79 8.49 3.92 -22.30
N ALA A 80 9.66 4.36 -22.79
CA ALA A 80 10.31 5.57 -22.32
C ALA A 80 9.75 6.85 -22.94
N PHE A 81 9.18 6.77 -24.14
CA PHE A 81 8.86 7.98 -24.91
C PHE A 81 7.40 8.04 -25.39
N ASN A 82 6.66 6.92 -25.36
CA ASN A 82 5.27 6.86 -25.80
C ASN A 82 4.31 7.31 -24.66
N LYS A 83 3.77 8.52 -24.79
CA LYS A 83 2.86 9.12 -23.79
C LYS A 83 1.52 8.39 -23.68
N ASP A 84 1.08 7.74 -24.75
CA ASP A 84 -0.18 7.01 -24.77
C ASP A 84 -0.05 5.74 -23.93
N PHE A 85 1.11 5.08 -24.00
CA PHE A 85 1.42 3.94 -23.11
C PHE A 85 1.32 4.35 -21.64
N HIS A 86 1.93 5.47 -21.25
CA HIS A 86 1.83 5.98 -19.87
C HIS A 86 0.38 6.29 -19.48
N SER A 87 -0.38 6.94 -20.37
CA SER A 87 -1.79 7.27 -20.11
C SER A 87 -2.66 6.02 -19.94
N MET A 88 -2.39 4.98 -20.73
CA MET A 88 -3.03 3.68 -20.60
C MET A 88 -2.64 3.00 -19.28
N LEU A 89 -1.35 2.97 -18.93
CA LEU A 89 -0.89 2.37 -17.68
C LEU A 89 -1.46 3.08 -16.45
N ASP A 90 -1.45 4.42 -16.44
CA ASP A 90 -1.98 5.23 -15.34
C ASP A 90 -3.48 5.04 -15.16
N SER A 91 -4.24 5.04 -16.26
CA SER A 91 -5.68 4.79 -16.21
C SER A 91 -5.98 3.36 -15.73
N TYR A 92 -5.22 2.36 -16.18
CA TYR A 92 -5.39 0.99 -15.70
C TYR A 92 -5.07 0.89 -14.20
N LEU A 93 -3.88 1.35 -13.79
CA LEU A 93 -3.48 1.29 -12.39
C LEU A 93 -4.49 2.00 -11.50
N ARG A 94 -4.98 3.18 -11.88
CA ARG A 94 -5.96 3.94 -11.09
C ARG A 94 -7.33 3.29 -10.97
N TYR A 95 -7.84 2.68 -12.04
CA TYR A 95 -9.26 2.27 -12.13
C TYR A 95 -9.48 0.76 -12.12
N ALA A 96 -8.43 -0.05 -12.26
CA ALA A 96 -8.55 -1.51 -12.22
C ALA A 96 -9.15 -1.98 -10.88
N PRO A 97 -10.03 -3.00 -10.91
CA PRO A 97 -10.72 -3.47 -9.73
C PRO A 97 -9.72 -3.96 -8.66
N ARG A 98 -9.90 -3.49 -7.43
CA ARG A 98 -9.07 -3.91 -6.29
C ARG A 98 -9.72 -5.10 -5.56
N PRO A 99 -8.94 -6.04 -5.00
CA PRO A 99 -9.48 -7.20 -4.28
C PRO A 99 -10.43 -6.83 -3.14
N GLN A 100 -10.15 -5.74 -2.40
CA GLN A 100 -10.99 -5.24 -1.31
C GLN A 100 -12.33 -4.62 -1.77
N ARG A 101 -12.58 -4.49 -3.08
CA ARG A 101 -13.83 -3.94 -3.62
C ARG A 101 -14.67 -5.05 -4.25
N THR A 102 -15.33 -5.84 -3.40
CA THR A 102 -16.16 -7.01 -3.75
C THR A 102 -17.20 -6.71 -4.84
N ILE A 103 -17.80 -5.51 -4.83
CA ILE A 103 -18.81 -5.08 -5.82
C ILE A 103 -18.24 -5.13 -7.25
N SER A 104 -16.98 -4.72 -7.43
CA SER A 104 -16.37 -4.68 -8.75
C SER A 104 -16.20 -6.08 -9.34
N ILE A 105 -15.80 -7.06 -8.54
CA ILE A 105 -15.51 -8.44 -8.99
C ILE A 105 -16.78 -9.17 -9.46
N ASN A 106 -17.88 -8.98 -8.74
CA ASN A 106 -19.15 -9.65 -9.07
C ASN A 106 -19.71 -9.19 -10.43
N ASN A 107 -19.54 -7.91 -10.77
CA ASN A 107 -20.07 -7.35 -12.02
C ASN A 107 -19.38 -7.91 -13.27
N TYR A 108 -18.07 -8.22 -13.21
CA TYR A 108 -17.37 -8.84 -14.33
C TYR A 108 -17.88 -10.25 -14.63
N SER A 109 -18.36 -10.96 -13.61
CA SER A 109 -18.91 -12.32 -13.76
C SER A 109 -20.25 -12.32 -14.48
N SER A 110 -20.95 -11.18 -14.54
CA SER A 110 -22.22 -11.01 -15.24
C SER A 110 -22.06 -10.80 -16.74
N ILE A 111 -20.84 -10.55 -17.22
CA ILE A 111 -20.53 -10.28 -18.63
C ILE A 111 -19.89 -11.52 -19.26
N ILE A 112 -20.36 -11.90 -20.45
CA ILE A 112 -19.80 -13.03 -21.20
C ILE A 112 -18.30 -12.80 -21.43
N ASN A 113 -17.47 -13.71 -20.93
CA ASN A 113 -16.00 -13.65 -20.97
C ASN A 113 -15.38 -12.40 -20.31
N GLY A 114 -16.14 -11.60 -19.56
CA GLY A 114 -15.66 -10.36 -18.94
C GLY A 114 -14.53 -10.60 -17.94
N LYS A 115 -14.67 -11.66 -17.13
CA LYS A 115 -13.62 -12.10 -16.19
C LYS A 115 -12.34 -12.54 -16.90
N GLU A 116 -12.45 -13.37 -17.94
CA GLU A 116 -11.29 -13.85 -18.71
C GLU A 116 -10.53 -12.71 -19.39
N LEU A 117 -11.27 -11.71 -19.89
CA LEU A 117 -10.70 -10.52 -20.51
C LEU A 117 -9.97 -9.63 -19.48
N GLU A 118 -10.54 -9.46 -18.29
CA GLU A 118 -9.88 -8.75 -17.19
C GLU A 118 -8.60 -9.47 -16.75
N GLU A 119 -8.66 -10.80 -16.55
CA GLU A 119 -7.51 -11.62 -16.17
C GLU A 119 -6.42 -11.57 -17.25
N LYS A 120 -6.79 -11.61 -18.54
CA LYS A 120 -5.86 -11.47 -19.66
C LYS A 120 -5.16 -10.11 -19.61
N LEU A 121 -5.92 -9.02 -19.48
CA LEU A 121 -5.36 -7.67 -19.42
C LEU A 121 -4.44 -7.51 -18.21
N SER A 122 -4.91 -7.93 -17.04
CA SER A 122 -4.17 -7.88 -15.77
C SER A 122 -2.84 -8.61 -15.86
N ARG A 123 -2.82 -9.80 -16.49
CA ARG A 123 -1.59 -10.55 -16.76
C ARG A 123 -0.64 -9.80 -17.70
N LEU A 124 -1.16 -9.22 -18.78
CA LEU A 124 -0.34 -8.48 -19.75
C LEU A 124 0.31 -7.23 -19.13
N ILE A 125 -0.46 -6.47 -18.35
CA ILE A 125 0.05 -5.32 -17.59
C ILE A 125 1.14 -5.77 -16.62
N PHE A 126 0.90 -6.83 -15.84
CA PHE A 126 1.89 -7.36 -14.91
C PHE A 126 3.19 -7.78 -15.60
N MET A 127 3.09 -8.44 -16.77
CA MET A 127 4.28 -8.84 -17.56
C MET A 127 5.04 -7.63 -18.11
N CYS A 128 4.34 -6.55 -18.50
CA CYS A 128 5.00 -5.30 -18.89
C CYS A 128 5.77 -4.70 -17.72
N ILE A 129 5.14 -4.61 -16.53
CA ILE A 129 5.79 -4.09 -15.31
C ILE A 129 6.98 -4.98 -14.91
N LEU A 130 6.87 -6.30 -15.04
CA LEU A 130 7.99 -7.22 -14.81
C LEU A 130 9.17 -6.89 -15.73
N ARG A 131 8.93 -6.67 -17.02
CA ARG A 131 9.98 -6.30 -17.97
C ARG A 131 10.57 -4.92 -17.65
N LEU A 132 9.73 -3.94 -17.33
CA LEU A 132 10.14 -2.58 -16.92
C LEU A 132 10.97 -2.55 -15.63
N SER A 133 10.77 -3.51 -14.73
CA SER A 133 11.52 -3.63 -13.48
C SER A 133 12.78 -4.51 -13.61
N THR A 134 13.06 -5.05 -14.80
CA THR A 134 14.18 -5.97 -15.04
C THR A 134 15.29 -5.29 -15.85
N HIS A 135 16.36 -4.87 -15.18
CA HIS A 135 17.51 -4.21 -15.83
C HIS A 135 18.37 -5.15 -16.70
N LYS A 136 18.20 -6.47 -16.56
CA LYS A 136 18.94 -7.51 -17.30
C LYS A 136 18.00 -8.59 -17.79
N GLU A 137 17.47 -8.40 -19.00
CA GLU A 137 16.56 -9.36 -19.65
C GLU A 137 17.30 -10.61 -20.14
N SER A 138 18.55 -10.46 -20.60
CA SER A 138 19.43 -11.58 -20.96
C SER A 138 20.92 -11.21 -20.80
N SER A 139 21.84 -12.10 -21.19
CA SER A 139 23.27 -11.78 -21.27
C SER A 139 23.62 -10.79 -22.39
N GLU A 140 22.72 -10.61 -23.36
CA GLU A 140 22.90 -9.72 -24.51
C GLU A 140 22.06 -8.45 -24.41
N ASN A 141 20.93 -8.52 -23.70
CA ASN A 141 19.94 -7.45 -23.56
C ASN A 141 19.87 -6.99 -22.10
N PHE A 142 20.56 -5.89 -21.79
CA PHE A 142 20.65 -5.37 -20.44
C PHE A 142 21.06 -3.90 -20.43
N PHE A 143 20.87 -3.27 -19.28
CA PHE A 143 21.41 -1.96 -18.93
C PHE A 143 22.53 -2.10 -17.91
N THR A 144 23.38 -1.08 -17.81
CA THR A 144 24.11 -0.89 -16.56
C THR A 144 23.12 -0.60 -15.43
N PRO A 145 23.43 -1.00 -14.17
CA PRO A 145 22.60 -0.68 -13.01
C PRO A 145 22.20 0.80 -12.91
N GLN A 146 23.18 1.70 -13.09
CA GLN A 146 22.95 3.15 -13.05
C GLN A 146 22.15 3.65 -14.25
N GLY A 147 22.45 3.18 -15.47
CA GLY A 147 21.72 3.55 -16.67
C GLY A 147 20.24 3.17 -16.59
N PHE A 148 19.94 1.97 -16.06
CA PHE A 148 18.57 1.56 -15.78
C PHE A 148 17.88 2.49 -14.79
N GLY A 149 18.53 2.81 -13.66
CA GLY A 149 18.01 3.72 -12.64
C GLY A 149 17.66 5.11 -13.19
N HIS A 150 18.50 5.67 -14.07
CA HIS A 150 18.20 6.93 -14.76
C HIS A 150 17.02 6.78 -15.73
N VAL A 151 17.01 5.74 -16.56
CA VAL A 151 15.93 5.55 -17.56
C VAL A 151 14.57 5.43 -16.89
N ILE A 152 14.43 4.64 -15.82
CA ILE A 152 13.13 4.46 -15.18
C ILE A 152 12.65 5.71 -14.43
N TYR A 153 13.58 6.52 -13.92
CA TYR A 153 13.28 7.72 -13.14
C TYR A 153 13.00 8.93 -14.04
N ASP A 154 13.93 9.25 -14.95
CA ASP A 154 13.88 10.46 -15.78
C ASP A 154 12.76 10.41 -16.82
N ASN A 155 12.33 9.20 -17.22
CA ASN A 155 11.20 9.01 -18.12
C ASN A 155 9.89 8.70 -17.39
N TYR A 156 9.83 8.89 -16.07
CA TYR A 156 8.63 8.65 -15.26
C TYR A 156 8.00 7.26 -15.51
N ILE A 157 8.81 6.22 -15.67
CA ILE A 157 8.32 4.84 -15.82
C ILE A 157 7.67 4.39 -14.52
N PHE A 158 8.29 4.73 -13.39
CA PHE A 158 7.74 4.51 -12.06
C PHE A 158 7.70 5.82 -11.29
N ASP A 159 6.71 5.91 -10.41
CA ASP A 159 6.61 6.87 -9.33
C ASP A 159 5.99 6.17 -8.11
N ILE A 160 6.01 6.80 -6.94
CA ILE A 160 5.49 6.18 -5.72
C ILE A 160 4.00 5.80 -5.83
N PRO A 161 3.10 6.65 -6.37
CA PRO A 161 1.72 6.26 -6.62
C PRO A 161 1.58 4.98 -7.46
N ARG A 162 2.31 4.85 -8.58
CA ARG A 162 2.31 3.62 -9.39
C ARG A 162 2.79 2.42 -8.59
N LEU A 163 3.85 2.56 -7.79
CA LEU A 163 4.33 1.44 -6.97
C LEU A 163 3.29 1.00 -5.93
N PHE A 164 2.56 1.94 -5.33
CA PHE A 164 1.43 1.63 -4.43
C PHE A 164 0.29 0.92 -5.16
N ASP A 165 -0.08 1.37 -6.36
CA ASP A 165 -1.13 0.75 -7.16
C ASP A 165 -0.75 -0.66 -7.63
N ILE A 166 0.48 -0.84 -8.10
CA ILE A 166 1.02 -2.14 -8.51
C ILE A 166 0.99 -3.12 -7.32
N CYS A 167 1.43 -2.69 -6.13
CA CYS A 167 1.35 -3.52 -4.92
C CYS A 167 -0.10 -3.84 -4.56
N SER A 168 -0.99 -2.87 -4.63
CA SER A 168 -2.42 -3.05 -4.31
C SER A 168 -3.09 -4.07 -5.23
N LEU A 169 -2.72 -4.09 -6.51
CA LEU A 169 -3.27 -5.03 -7.50
C LEU A 169 -2.67 -6.43 -7.41
N TYR A 170 -1.34 -6.53 -7.26
CA TYR A 170 -0.62 -7.77 -7.57
C TYR A 170 0.02 -8.46 -6.36
N ALA A 171 0.09 -7.82 -5.18
CA ALA A 171 0.79 -8.38 -4.03
C ALA A 171 0.19 -9.70 -3.51
N VAL A 172 -1.13 -9.88 -3.59
CA VAL A 172 -1.82 -11.07 -3.06
C VAL A 172 -1.35 -12.35 -3.76
N ASN A 173 -1.21 -12.31 -5.08
CA ASN A 173 -0.93 -13.50 -5.89
C ASN A 173 0.54 -13.59 -6.34
N ASN A 174 1.29 -12.48 -6.36
CA ASN A 174 2.62 -12.42 -6.97
C ASN A 174 3.70 -11.86 -6.02
N LYS A 175 3.49 -11.96 -4.70
CA LYS A 175 4.33 -11.34 -3.67
C LYS A 175 5.83 -11.50 -3.91
N GLU A 176 6.32 -12.73 -4.05
CA GLU A 176 7.76 -13.00 -4.15
C GLU A 176 8.41 -12.36 -5.37
N LEU A 177 7.76 -12.46 -6.53
CA LEU A 177 8.25 -11.87 -7.77
C LEU A 177 8.18 -10.34 -7.68
N LEU A 178 7.06 -9.81 -7.17
CA LEU A 178 6.88 -8.39 -7.01
C LEU A 178 7.88 -7.78 -6.01
N SER A 179 8.23 -8.48 -4.93
CA SER A 179 9.30 -8.05 -4.01
C SER A 179 10.65 -7.91 -4.72
N LYS A 180 10.98 -8.80 -5.67
CA LYS A 180 12.19 -8.67 -6.49
C LYS A 180 12.10 -7.48 -7.45
N MET A 181 10.94 -7.25 -8.06
CA MET A 181 10.70 -6.14 -8.98
C MET A 181 10.86 -4.78 -8.28
N ILE A 182 10.08 -4.56 -7.21
CA ILE A 182 10.10 -3.32 -6.43
C ILE A 182 11.45 -3.14 -5.73
N GLY A 183 12.00 -4.22 -5.16
CA GLY A 183 13.33 -4.19 -4.57
C GLY A 183 14.42 -3.81 -5.57
N ASN A 184 14.35 -4.28 -6.83
CA ASN A 184 15.28 -3.86 -7.87
C ASN A 184 15.11 -2.37 -8.22
N ILE A 185 13.87 -1.86 -8.31
CA ILE A 185 13.60 -0.43 -8.60
C ILE A 185 14.27 0.47 -7.53
N PHE A 186 13.99 0.24 -6.25
CA PHE A 186 14.59 1.02 -5.15
C PHE A 186 16.11 0.84 -5.07
N LYS A 187 16.62 -0.35 -5.38
CA LYS A 187 18.06 -0.63 -5.36
C LYS A 187 18.82 0.13 -6.45
N GLN A 188 18.26 0.22 -7.66
CA GLN A 188 18.95 0.86 -8.79
C GLN A 188 18.74 2.37 -8.83
N GLN A 189 17.76 2.89 -8.10
CA GLN A 189 17.46 4.32 -8.04
C GLN A 189 17.06 4.73 -6.62
N GLU A 190 18.03 5.31 -5.89
CA GLU A 190 17.85 5.74 -4.50
C GLU A 190 16.91 6.95 -4.36
N ALA A 191 16.70 7.74 -5.42
CA ALA A 191 15.78 8.89 -5.41
C ALA A 191 14.34 8.49 -5.04
N TYR A 192 13.91 7.26 -5.36
CA TYR A 192 12.59 6.76 -4.96
C TYR A 192 12.42 6.69 -3.43
N THR A 193 13.50 6.49 -2.67
CA THR A 193 13.42 6.54 -1.20
C THR A 193 13.03 7.95 -0.73
N LYS A 194 13.63 8.98 -1.33
CA LYS A 194 13.28 10.38 -1.04
C LYS A 194 11.83 10.68 -1.48
N ASP A 195 11.45 10.25 -2.68
CA ASP A 195 10.09 10.45 -3.18
C ASP A 195 9.05 9.74 -2.29
N LEU A 196 9.42 8.61 -1.68
CA LEU A 196 8.57 7.92 -0.71
C LEU A 196 8.36 8.75 0.56
N HIS A 197 9.42 9.38 1.10
CA HIS A 197 9.27 10.34 2.22
C HIS A 197 8.31 11.48 1.87
N ASP A 198 8.48 12.07 0.69
CA ASP A 198 7.64 13.20 0.24
C ASP A 198 6.18 12.77 -0.01
N ALA A 199 5.98 11.56 -0.54
CA ALA A 199 4.64 10.97 -0.70
C ALA A 199 3.94 10.74 0.66
N ILE A 200 4.66 10.24 1.67
CA ILE A 200 4.11 10.03 3.02
C ILE A 200 3.66 11.35 3.64
N LYS A 201 4.45 12.43 3.50
CA LYS A 201 4.07 13.77 3.98
C LYS A 201 2.80 14.27 3.29
N SER A 202 2.70 14.10 1.98
CA SER A 202 1.50 14.45 1.22
C SER A 202 0.27 13.66 1.70
N ILE A 203 0.42 12.36 1.94
CA ILE A 203 -0.65 11.51 2.51
C ILE A 203 -1.08 12.04 3.88
N LYS A 204 -0.12 12.32 4.78
CA LYS A 204 -0.40 12.87 6.11
C LYS A 204 -1.15 14.20 6.02
N ASP A 205 -0.74 15.11 5.13
CA ASP A 205 -1.42 16.38 4.92
C ASP A 205 -2.88 16.22 4.48
N VAL A 206 -3.15 15.27 3.57
CA VAL A 206 -4.52 14.95 3.13
C VAL A 206 -5.35 14.42 4.30
N ILE A 207 -4.77 13.52 5.11
CA ILE A 207 -5.43 12.95 6.29
C ILE A 207 -5.73 14.06 7.32
N THR A 208 -4.76 14.89 7.68
CA THR A 208 -4.94 15.99 8.64
C THR A 208 -6.00 16.98 8.18
N LYS A 209 -6.04 17.31 6.88
CA LYS A 209 -7.11 18.15 6.30
C LYS A 209 -8.49 17.50 6.47
N ARG A 210 -8.63 16.20 6.16
CA ARG A 210 -9.89 15.46 6.36
C ARG A 210 -10.33 15.46 7.82
N ILE A 211 -9.41 15.17 8.75
CA ILE A 211 -9.70 15.16 10.19
C ILE A 211 -10.15 16.56 10.67
N THR A 212 -9.48 17.62 10.22
CA THR A 212 -9.85 19.00 10.56
C THR A 212 -11.27 19.36 10.12
N ILE A 213 -11.69 18.90 8.94
CA ILE A 213 -13.06 19.08 8.46
C ILE A 213 -14.06 18.41 9.41
N PHE A 214 -13.80 17.16 9.83
CA PHE A 214 -14.67 16.48 10.79
C PHE A 214 -14.70 17.15 12.16
N HIS A 215 -13.57 17.68 12.65
CA HIS A 215 -13.55 18.42 13.92
C HIS A 215 -14.32 19.75 13.85
N THR A 216 -14.14 20.52 12.78
CA THR A 216 -14.80 21.83 12.62
C THR A 216 -16.30 21.71 12.38
N GLN A 217 -16.76 20.66 11.68
CA GLN A 217 -18.19 20.36 11.54
C GLN A 217 -18.84 19.90 12.85
N ASN A 218 -18.07 19.33 13.78
CA ASN A 218 -18.54 18.73 15.02
C ASN A 218 -18.16 19.49 16.30
N GLY A 219 -17.59 20.70 16.20
CA GLY A 219 -17.29 21.57 17.33
C GLY A 219 -18.53 22.22 17.97
N PRO A 220 -18.41 22.86 19.15
CA PRO A 220 -19.52 23.56 19.78
C PRO A 220 -20.07 24.63 18.83
N LYS A 221 -21.29 24.40 18.31
CA LYS A 221 -21.94 25.26 17.33
C LYS A 221 -22.18 26.64 17.96
N LYS A 222 -21.59 27.69 17.39
CA LYS A 222 -22.14 29.04 17.58
C LYS A 222 -23.57 29.03 17.01
N LEU A 223 -24.52 29.51 17.81
CA LEU A 223 -25.98 29.36 17.67
C LEU A 223 -26.64 29.79 16.34
N ASN A 224 -25.91 30.23 15.31
CA ASN A 224 -26.48 30.91 14.13
C ASN A 224 -26.05 30.35 12.77
N ILE A 225 -25.68 29.07 12.65
CA ILE A 225 -25.49 28.45 11.33
C ILE A 225 -26.18 27.09 11.35
N THR A 226 -27.18 26.93 10.49
CA THR A 226 -27.77 25.64 10.10
C THR A 226 -26.67 24.77 9.50
N THR A 227 -25.92 24.08 10.36
CA THR A 227 -24.92 23.09 9.96
C THR A 227 -25.66 21.88 9.40
N LYS A 228 -25.42 21.56 8.12
CA LYS A 228 -25.66 20.22 7.59
C LYS A 228 -25.02 19.24 8.57
N THR A 229 -25.82 18.37 9.17
CA THR A 229 -25.31 17.15 9.80
C THR A 229 -24.41 16.46 8.79
N SER A 230 -23.18 16.07 9.15
CA SER A 230 -22.35 15.23 8.29
C SER A 230 -23.20 14.04 7.86
N GLY A 231 -23.48 13.94 6.56
CA GLY A 231 -24.38 12.92 6.04
C GLY A 231 -23.76 11.54 6.22
N ILE A 232 -24.60 10.50 6.30
CA ILE A 232 -24.14 9.11 6.34
C ILE A 232 -23.17 8.79 5.18
N GLY A 233 -23.40 9.42 4.01
CA GLY A 233 -22.48 9.34 2.87
C GLY A 233 -21.05 9.81 3.17
N GLU A 234 -20.84 10.88 3.93
CA GLU A 234 -19.48 11.37 4.26
C GLU A 234 -18.73 10.38 5.16
N ILE A 235 -19.45 9.64 6.01
CA ILE A 235 -18.89 8.62 6.91
C ILE A 235 -18.53 7.38 6.11
N ILE A 236 -19.40 6.97 5.19
CA ILE A 236 -19.14 5.85 4.28
C ILE A 236 -17.93 6.18 3.39
N ASP A 237 -17.84 7.40 2.86
CA ASP A 237 -16.68 7.85 2.09
C ASP A 237 -15.39 7.83 2.92
N LEU A 238 -15.45 8.23 4.19
CA LEU A 238 -14.31 8.14 5.09
C LEU A 238 -13.92 6.68 5.40
N LEU A 239 -14.91 5.81 5.62
CA LEU A 239 -14.73 4.38 5.85
C LEU A 239 -13.98 3.74 4.67
N TYR A 240 -14.46 3.94 3.44
CA TYR A 240 -13.79 3.42 2.25
C TYR A 240 -12.40 4.04 2.03
N TYR A 241 -12.24 5.32 2.35
CA TYR A 241 -10.92 5.97 2.26
C TYR A 241 -9.91 5.35 3.23
N ILE A 242 -10.30 5.09 4.48
CA ILE A 242 -9.43 4.43 5.47
C ILE A 242 -9.13 3.00 5.03
N LEU A 243 -10.13 2.25 4.55
CA LEU A 243 -9.94 0.89 4.06
C LEU A 243 -8.93 0.85 2.92
N ASP A 244 -9.11 1.70 1.90
CA ASP A 244 -8.24 1.72 0.74
C ASP A 244 -6.80 2.11 1.11
N LEU A 245 -6.65 3.15 1.95
CA LEU A 245 -5.36 3.58 2.48
C LEU A 245 -4.65 2.44 3.23
N SER A 246 -5.34 1.81 4.18
CA SER A 246 -4.78 0.74 5.02
C SER A 246 -4.39 -0.47 4.18
N CYS A 247 -5.27 -0.91 3.28
CA CYS A 247 -5.00 -1.99 2.33
C CYS A 247 -3.79 -1.68 1.45
N THR A 248 -3.75 -0.51 0.80
CA THR A 248 -2.65 -0.14 -0.10
C THR A 248 -1.30 -0.15 0.61
N ILE A 249 -1.21 0.41 1.82
CA ILE A 249 0.04 0.44 2.58
C ILE A 249 0.41 -0.97 3.07
N ASN A 250 -0.54 -1.76 3.57
CA ASN A 250 -0.30 -3.15 3.97
C ASN A 250 0.24 -4.00 2.80
N ARG A 251 -0.37 -3.86 1.61
CA ARG A 251 0.12 -4.55 0.41
C ARG A 251 1.53 -4.08 0.03
N PHE A 252 1.79 -2.79 0.08
CA PHE A 252 3.14 -2.25 -0.15
C PHE A 252 4.16 -2.80 0.84
N PHE A 253 3.87 -2.83 2.15
CA PHE A 253 4.76 -3.40 3.17
C PHE A 253 5.00 -4.89 3.00
N SER A 254 3.98 -5.64 2.56
CA SER A 254 4.16 -7.06 2.28
C SER A 254 5.18 -7.30 1.17
N VAL A 255 5.31 -6.38 0.22
CA VAL A 255 6.20 -6.46 -0.94
C VAL A 255 7.56 -5.83 -0.66
N TYR A 256 7.59 -4.67 0.00
CA TYR A 256 8.77 -3.89 0.32
C TYR A 256 8.82 -3.56 1.84
N PRO A 257 9.29 -4.51 2.67
CA PRO A 257 9.27 -4.36 4.13
C PRO A 257 10.08 -3.17 4.66
N GLN A 258 11.13 -2.75 3.95
CA GLN A 258 11.93 -1.57 4.29
C GLN A 258 11.10 -0.27 4.33
N GLY A 259 9.97 -0.24 3.60
CA GLY A 259 9.02 0.85 3.67
C GLY A 259 8.49 1.10 5.08
N ARG A 260 8.38 0.06 5.93
CA ARG A 260 7.88 0.21 7.31
C ARG A 260 8.72 1.17 8.13
N ILE A 261 10.05 1.09 8.01
CA ILE A 261 10.99 1.96 8.73
C ILE A 261 10.81 3.41 8.28
N ILE A 262 10.67 3.63 6.98
CA ILE A 262 10.46 4.97 6.39
C ILE A 262 9.14 5.58 6.88
N PHE A 263 8.06 4.81 6.86
CA PHE A 263 6.75 5.25 7.37
C PHE A 263 6.78 5.51 8.88
N PHE A 264 7.50 4.69 9.65
CA PHE A 264 7.64 4.88 11.08
C PHE A 264 8.42 6.16 11.40
N HIS A 265 9.54 6.41 10.72
CA HIS A 265 10.34 7.62 10.85
C HIS A 265 9.57 8.90 10.48
N GLU A 266 8.62 8.81 9.55
CA GLU A 266 7.70 9.91 9.21
C GLU A 266 6.47 9.99 10.14
N ASP A 267 6.49 9.35 11.31
CA ASP A 267 5.41 9.37 12.31
C ASP A 267 4.03 8.98 11.75
N PHE A 268 4.00 8.09 10.75
CA PHE A 268 2.75 7.70 10.12
C PHE A 268 1.81 6.96 11.09
N HIS A 269 2.38 6.21 12.04
CA HIS A 269 1.63 5.50 13.08
C HIS A 269 0.76 6.45 13.95
N LEU A 270 1.27 7.65 14.27
CA LEU A 270 0.50 8.68 14.98
C LEU A 270 -0.70 9.17 14.14
N THR A 271 -0.44 9.37 12.84
CA THR A 271 -1.47 9.84 11.90
C THR A 271 -2.58 8.81 11.74
N LEU A 272 -2.23 7.52 11.70
CA LEU A 272 -3.16 6.41 11.61
C LEU A 272 -4.08 6.32 12.82
N ILE A 273 -3.51 6.40 14.04
CA ILE A 273 -4.30 6.42 15.28
C ILE A 273 -5.27 7.59 15.27
N HIS A 274 -4.79 8.80 14.97
CA HIS A 274 -5.63 9.99 15.00
C HIS A 274 -6.77 9.94 13.96
N LEU A 275 -6.50 9.42 12.77
CA LEU A 275 -7.50 9.21 11.72
C LEU A 275 -8.58 8.22 12.18
N PHE A 276 -8.17 7.04 12.65
CA PHE A 276 -9.11 5.98 13.00
C PHE A 276 -9.90 6.32 14.26
N GLU A 277 -9.27 6.91 15.28
CA GLU A 277 -9.97 7.42 16.47
C GLU A 277 -11.01 8.49 16.11
N THR A 278 -10.68 9.40 15.19
CA THR A 278 -11.63 10.40 14.68
C THR A 278 -12.81 9.75 13.98
N PHE A 279 -12.54 8.76 13.13
CA PHE A 279 -13.58 7.98 12.45
C PHE A 279 -14.49 7.25 13.46
N LEU A 280 -13.94 6.53 14.43
CA LEU A 280 -14.72 5.81 15.46
C LEU A 280 -15.66 6.76 16.23
N ARG A 281 -15.18 7.94 16.61
CA ARG A 281 -16.00 8.96 17.30
C ARG A 281 -17.19 9.43 16.45
N VAL A 282 -17.00 9.58 15.14
CA VAL A 282 -18.05 9.99 14.22
C VAL A 282 -19.02 8.82 13.96
N TYR A 283 -18.49 7.63 13.75
CA TYR A 283 -19.26 6.40 13.51
C TYR A 283 -20.21 6.05 14.66
N GLU A 284 -19.74 6.10 15.91
CA GLU A 284 -20.56 5.85 17.12
C GLU A 284 -21.74 6.81 17.24
N ARG A 285 -21.57 8.08 16.83
CA ARG A 285 -22.64 9.08 16.90
C ARG A 285 -23.75 8.78 15.90
N THR A 286 -23.40 8.20 14.76
CA THR A 286 -24.32 7.92 13.67
C THR A 286 -24.91 6.53 13.71
N GLN A 287 -24.32 5.56 14.42
CA GLN A 287 -24.85 4.20 14.57
C GLN A 287 -26.30 4.14 15.11
N LYS A 288 -26.82 5.23 15.68
CA LYS A 288 -28.23 5.37 16.07
C LYS A 288 -29.20 5.37 14.87
N SER A 289 -28.73 5.55 13.64
CA SER A 289 -29.53 5.42 12.41
C SER A 289 -29.39 4.00 11.83
N ASN A 290 -30.51 3.35 11.51
CA ASN A 290 -30.54 1.99 10.91
C ASN A 290 -29.79 1.88 9.56
N GLU A 291 -29.45 2.98 8.89
CA GLU A 291 -28.83 2.99 7.56
C GLU A 291 -27.34 2.55 7.55
N ILE A 292 -26.66 2.49 8.70
CA ILE A 292 -25.24 2.11 8.80
C ILE A 292 -25.06 0.58 8.92
N SER A 293 -26.11 -0.17 9.24
CA SER A 293 -26.01 -1.63 9.44
C SER A 293 -25.50 -2.37 8.20
N ASP A 294 -25.76 -1.83 7.02
CA ASP A 294 -25.39 -2.44 5.74
C ASP A 294 -23.87 -2.38 5.49
N TYR A 295 -23.14 -1.59 6.29
CA TYR A 295 -21.68 -1.37 6.15
C TYR A 295 -20.87 -2.04 7.28
N ILE A 296 -21.48 -2.88 8.12
CA ILE A 296 -20.79 -3.53 9.25
C ILE A 296 -19.61 -4.38 8.77
N ASP A 297 -19.76 -5.15 7.70
CA ASP A 297 -18.69 -6.00 7.19
C ASP A 297 -17.48 -5.18 6.72
N ILE A 298 -17.75 -4.06 6.03
CA ILE A 298 -16.71 -3.13 5.56
C ILE A 298 -16.05 -2.43 6.74
N PHE A 299 -16.82 -2.09 7.78
CA PHE A 299 -16.29 -1.53 9.02
C PHE A 299 -15.32 -2.48 9.71
N GLU A 300 -15.70 -3.75 9.88
CA GLU A 300 -14.84 -4.76 10.49
C GLU A 300 -13.58 -5.05 9.65
N GLU A 301 -13.70 -5.06 8.31
CA GLU A 301 -12.55 -5.17 7.42
C GLU A 301 -11.61 -3.96 7.55
N THR A 302 -12.16 -2.74 7.57
CA THR A 302 -11.40 -1.50 7.74
C THR A 302 -10.65 -1.48 9.06
N LYS A 303 -11.33 -1.91 10.12
CA LYS A 303 -10.76 -2.05 11.45
C LYS A 303 -9.60 -3.05 11.43
N TYR A 304 -9.81 -4.25 10.90
CA TYR A 304 -8.76 -5.26 10.79
C TYR A 304 -7.52 -4.77 10.03
N GLU A 305 -7.71 -4.18 8.85
CA GLU A 305 -6.60 -3.70 8.01
C GLU A 305 -5.84 -2.54 8.68
N THR A 306 -6.56 -1.61 9.31
CA THR A 306 -5.97 -0.45 10.01
C THR A 306 -5.20 -0.87 11.26
N ILE A 307 -5.77 -1.77 12.07
CA ILE A 307 -5.12 -2.29 13.27
C ILE A 307 -3.91 -3.14 12.91
N THR A 308 -4.00 -3.97 11.86
CA THR A 308 -2.87 -4.76 11.35
C THR A 308 -1.76 -3.87 10.84
N LEU A 309 -2.08 -2.79 10.10
CA LEU A 309 -1.09 -1.82 9.62
C LEU A 309 -0.33 -1.17 10.78
N PHE A 310 -1.05 -0.73 11.80
CA PHE A 310 -0.43 -0.17 13.00
C PHE A 310 0.47 -1.19 13.70
N ASN A 311 -0.04 -2.40 13.94
CA ASN A 311 0.73 -3.45 14.61
C ASN A 311 2.00 -3.81 13.83
N ASP A 312 1.93 -3.96 12.50
CA ASP A 312 3.07 -4.28 11.64
C ASP A 312 4.17 -3.21 11.72
N LEU A 313 3.80 -1.93 11.79
CA LEU A 313 4.73 -0.81 11.97
C LEU A 313 5.44 -0.90 13.32
N VAL A 314 4.68 -1.04 14.41
CA VAL A 314 5.24 -1.13 15.77
C VAL A 314 6.09 -2.38 15.94
N ALA A 315 5.61 -3.54 15.47
CA ALA A 315 6.34 -4.78 15.56
C ALA A 315 7.68 -4.70 14.83
N SER A 316 7.68 -4.27 13.56
CA SER A 316 8.91 -4.26 12.75
C SER A 316 9.92 -3.20 13.20
N CYS A 317 9.45 -2.05 13.70
CA CYS A 317 10.34 -0.92 14.01
C CYS A 317 10.74 -0.84 15.48
N CYS A 318 9.96 -1.46 16.38
CA CYS A 318 10.20 -1.37 17.82
C CYS A 318 10.43 -2.74 18.45
N ILE A 319 9.56 -3.73 18.17
CA ILE A 319 9.60 -5.03 18.87
C ILE A 319 10.70 -5.94 18.30
N ASP A 320 10.74 -6.11 16.97
CA ASP A 320 11.71 -6.97 16.30
C ASP A 320 13.17 -6.54 16.60
N PRO A 321 13.54 -5.25 16.55
CA PRO A 321 14.88 -4.79 16.93
C PRO A 321 15.25 -5.06 18.39
N LEU A 322 14.30 -4.94 19.32
CA LEU A 322 14.53 -5.28 20.73
C LEU A 322 14.90 -6.76 20.90
N LEU A 323 14.22 -7.65 20.19
CA LEU A 323 14.50 -9.09 20.22
C LEU A 323 15.87 -9.41 19.61
N ILE A 324 16.32 -8.63 18.62
CA ILE A 324 17.62 -8.80 17.94
C ILE A 324 18.79 -8.22 18.75
N ASN A 325 18.53 -7.53 19.87
CA ASN A 325 19.51 -6.81 20.70
C ASN A 325 20.22 -5.64 19.96
N GLU A 326 19.58 -5.03 18.96
CA GLU A 326 20.08 -3.79 18.37
C GLU A 326 19.49 -2.59 19.14
N ASN A 327 20.35 -1.67 19.59
CA ASN A 327 20.00 -0.39 20.25
C ASN A 327 18.83 -0.43 21.25
N LYS A 328 19.00 -1.16 22.36
CA LYS A 328 17.96 -1.35 23.38
C LYS A 328 17.34 -0.06 23.91
N SER A 329 18.13 0.98 24.20
CA SER A 329 17.63 2.18 24.89
C SER A 329 16.69 3.06 24.05
N GLU A 330 17.06 3.38 22.80
CA GLU A 330 16.22 4.20 21.90
C GLU A 330 14.89 3.51 21.55
N ASN A 331 14.93 2.18 21.42
CA ASN A 331 13.75 1.37 21.13
C ASN A 331 12.77 1.34 22.31
N VAL A 332 13.26 1.32 23.56
CA VAL A 332 12.38 1.35 24.74
C VAL A 332 11.64 2.67 24.87
N GLU A 333 12.30 3.81 24.66
CA GLU A 333 11.64 5.12 24.73
C GLU A 333 10.52 5.24 23.68
N SER A 334 10.80 4.80 22.45
CA SER A 334 9.82 4.75 21.36
C SER A 334 8.60 3.90 21.74
N ILE A 335 8.82 2.75 22.38
CA ILE A 335 7.73 1.87 22.84
C ILE A 335 6.93 2.50 23.97
N ILE A 336 7.58 3.13 24.95
CA ILE A 336 6.90 3.83 26.04
C ILE A 336 6.00 4.94 25.50
N ASN A 337 6.47 5.67 24.48
CA ASN A 337 5.69 6.69 23.79
C ASN A 337 4.46 6.07 23.10
N ILE A 338 4.63 4.92 22.44
CA ILE A 338 3.52 4.17 21.82
C ILE A 338 2.51 3.69 22.86
N PHE A 339 2.96 3.14 23.99
CA PHE A 339 2.06 2.69 25.07
C PHE A 339 1.26 3.86 25.64
N SER A 340 1.91 4.99 25.86
CA SER A 340 1.30 6.21 26.40
C SER A 340 0.26 6.77 25.42
N LEU A 341 0.56 6.74 24.12
CA LEU A 341 -0.36 7.13 23.07
C LEU A 341 -1.60 6.23 23.01
N LEU A 342 -1.42 4.91 23.02
CA LEU A 342 -2.52 3.94 22.96
C LEU A 342 -3.46 4.08 24.16
N ILE A 343 -2.93 4.29 25.37
CA ILE A 343 -3.76 4.48 26.56
C ILE A 343 -4.57 5.77 26.51
N THR A 344 -4.02 6.80 25.87
CA THR A 344 -4.72 8.07 25.68
C THR A 344 -5.91 7.89 24.72
N GLU A 345 -5.72 7.15 23.63
CA GLU A 345 -6.75 6.93 22.59
C GLU A 345 -7.51 5.61 22.80
N LYS A 346 -8.42 5.63 23.78
CA LYS A 346 -9.11 4.43 24.29
C LYS A 346 -9.99 3.70 23.27
N ARG A 347 -10.58 4.36 22.26
CA ARG A 347 -11.40 3.65 21.25
C ARG A 347 -10.53 2.87 20.29
N PHE A 348 -9.44 3.50 19.85
CA PHE A 348 -8.40 2.82 19.09
C PHE A 348 -7.85 1.63 19.87
N LEU A 349 -7.49 1.80 21.15
CA LEU A 349 -6.96 0.72 21.98
C LEU A 349 -7.97 -0.43 22.15
N ALA A 350 -9.24 -0.14 22.38
CA ALA A 350 -10.26 -1.19 22.45
C ALA A 350 -10.39 -1.96 21.13
N SER A 351 -10.30 -1.25 19.99
CA SER A 351 -10.30 -1.89 18.66
C SER A 351 -9.03 -2.71 18.40
N TYR A 352 -7.89 -2.26 18.93
CA TYR A 352 -6.62 -2.98 18.86
C TYR A 352 -6.69 -4.31 19.61
N GLU A 353 -7.25 -4.30 20.82
CA GLU A 353 -7.43 -5.48 21.68
C GLU A 353 -8.34 -6.58 21.11
N ASP A 354 -9.14 -6.26 20.08
CA ASP A 354 -9.93 -7.28 19.37
C ASP A 354 -9.05 -8.24 18.53
N TYR A 355 -7.83 -7.83 18.15
CA TYR A 355 -6.94 -8.60 17.27
C TYR A 355 -5.55 -8.87 17.88
N PHE A 356 -4.99 -7.93 18.64
CA PHE A 356 -3.66 -8.00 19.22
C PHE A 356 -3.70 -7.60 20.70
N SER A 357 -2.82 -8.16 21.54
CA SER A 357 -2.80 -7.82 22.96
C SER A 357 -1.64 -6.90 23.31
N LEU A 358 -1.94 -5.68 23.77
CA LEU A 358 -0.96 -4.75 24.28
C LEU A 358 -0.30 -5.29 25.56
N CYS A 359 -1.06 -5.98 26.41
CA CYS A 359 -0.53 -6.64 27.60
C CYS A 359 0.60 -7.63 27.29
N GLN A 360 0.45 -8.43 26.22
CA GLN A 360 1.51 -9.35 25.79
C GLN A 360 2.77 -8.59 25.35
N ILE A 361 2.61 -7.47 24.65
CA ILE A 361 3.75 -6.64 24.22
C ILE A 361 4.44 -6.01 25.43
N ILE A 362 3.68 -5.50 26.40
CA ILE A 362 4.22 -4.97 27.67
C ILE A 362 5.04 -6.05 28.39
N ASP A 363 4.53 -7.27 28.47
CA ASP A 363 5.22 -8.40 29.11
C ASP A 363 6.54 -8.74 28.40
N ILE A 364 6.54 -8.78 27.05
CA ILE A 364 7.75 -9.00 26.25
C ILE A 364 8.79 -7.90 26.52
N VAL A 365 8.36 -6.64 26.56
CA VAL A 365 9.26 -5.50 26.78
C VAL A 365 9.83 -5.53 28.19
N HIS A 366 9.01 -5.84 29.20
CA HIS A 366 9.46 -5.99 30.58
C HIS A 366 10.51 -7.11 30.71
N GLU A 367 10.25 -8.29 30.16
CA GLU A 367 11.17 -9.43 30.19
C GLU A 367 12.49 -9.16 29.44
N THR A 368 12.46 -8.34 28.39
CA THR A 368 13.63 -8.12 27.51
C THR A 368 14.52 -6.97 27.97
N THR A 369 13.96 -5.99 28.68
CA THR A 369 14.63 -4.70 28.92
C THR A 369 14.90 -4.41 30.38
N GLU A 370 14.14 -4.98 31.33
CA GLU A 370 14.19 -4.64 32.77
C GLU A 370 14.08 -3.12 33.07
N LEU A 371 13.65 -2.31 32.10
CA LEU A 371 13.62 -0.84 32.19
C LEU A 371 12.26 -0.28 32.63
N LEU A 372 11.19 -1.08 32.51
CA LEU A 372 9.86 -0.73 33.00
C LEU A 372 9.71 -1.21 34.44
N ASP A 373 9.32 -0.31 35.35
CA ASP A 373 9.00 -0.71 36.72
C ASP A 373 7.58 -1.33 36.83
N ASP A 374 7.35 -2.07 37.92
CA ASP A 374 6.07 -2.75 38.19
C ASP A 374 4.88 -1.77 38.24
N GLN A 375 5.12 -0.51 38.64
CA GLN A 375 4.07 0.50 38.75
C GLN A 375 3.63 0.96 37.36
N GLN A 376 4.59 1.21 36.46
CA GLN A 376 4.35 1.55 35.06
C GLN A 376 3.60 0.42 34.36
N ILE A 377 4.02 -0.83 34.54
CA ILE A 377 3.34 -2.00 33.94
C ILE A 377 1.90 -2.09 34.42
N THR A 378 1.67 -1.91 35.72
CA THR A 378 0.32 -1.93 36.29
C THR A 378 -0.53 -0.80 35.72
N PHE A 379 0.01 0.42 35.65
CA PHE A 379 -0.66 1.56 35.03
C PHE A 379 -1.06 1.27 33.57
N TYR A 380 -0.15 0.67 32.79
CA TYR A 380 -0.44 0.38 31.40
C TYR A 380 -1.55 -0.68 31.25
N LYS A 381 -1.46 -1.77 32.03
CA LYS A 381 -2.46 -2.85 32.01
C LYS A 381 -3.84 -2.40 32.51
N ASP A 382 -3.89 -1.54 33.52
CA ASP A 382 -5.14 -0.94 34.00
C ASP A 382 -5.78 -0.02 32.93
N GLY A 383 -4.96 0.73 32.19
CA GLY A 383 -5.42 1.52 31.06
C GLY A 383 -6.06 0.68 29.95
N VAL A 384 -5.45 -0.47 29.62
CA VAL A 384 -6.03 -1.45 28.67
C VAL A 384 -7.38 -1.95 29.16
N LYS A 385 -7.45 -2.38 30.43
CA LYS A 385 -8.70 -2.86 31.02
C LYS A 385 -9.80 -1.80 30.96
N GLN A 386 -9.48 -0.55 31.30
CA GLN A 386 -10.42 0.56 31.23
C GLN A 386 -10.91 0.84 29.81
N ALA A 387 -10.04 0.74 28.80
CA ALA A 387 -10.43 0.93 27.40
C ALA A 387 -11.43 -0.16 26.95
N ILE A 388 -11.16 -1.43 27.28
CA ILE A 388 -12.04 -2.56 26.99
C ILE A 388 -13.39 -2.41 27.71
N GLU A 389 -13.39 -2.00 28.98
CA GLU A 389 -14.63 -1.80 29.74
C GLU A 389 -15.52 -0.69 29.15
N LEU A 390 -14.92 0.35 28.56
CA LEU A 390 -15.65 1.48 27.99
C LEU A 390 -16.09 1.27 26.54
N TYR A 391 -15.28 0.60 25.72
CA TYR A 391 -15.43 0.55 24.26
C TYR A 391 -15.30 -0.85 23.66
N GLY A 392 -15.03 -1.88 24.46
CA GLY A 392 -14.87 -3.26 23.98
C GLY A 392 -16.15 -3.85 23.40
N THR A 393 -16.00 -4.72 22.41
CA THR A 393 -17.14 -5.42 21.82
C THR A 393 -17.48 -6.70 22.61
N PRO A 394 -18.75 -6.97 22.97
CA PRO A 394 -19.12 -8.19 23.71
C PRO A 394 -18.91 -9.50 22.94
N SER A 395 -18.74 -9.44 21.62
CA SER A 395 -18.91 -10.57 20.71
C SER A 395 -17.69 -10.94 19.86
N CYS A 396 -16.55 -10.25 19.97
CA CYS A 396 -15.35 -10.73 19.29
C CYS A 396 -14.72 -11.87 20.11
N LYS A 397 -15.05 -13.12 19.75
CA LYS A 397 -14.30 -14.29 20.21
C LYS A 397 -12.84 -14.06 19.84
N ARG A 398 -12.00 -13.76 20.83
CA ARG A 398 -10.54 -13.61 20.78
C ARG A 398 -9.93 -14.46 19.65
N LYS A 399 -9.77 -13.87 18.48
CA LYS A 399 -8.84 -14.39 17.47
C LYS A 399 -7.53 -13.67 17.73
N LEU A 400 -6.85 -14.05 18.81
CA LEU A 400 -5.48 -13.63 19.04
C LEU A 400 -4.66 -14.15 17.86
N THR A 401 -4.40 -13.29 16.88
CA THR A 401 -3.32 -13.55 15.95
C THR A 401 -2.03 -13.30 16.72
N PRO A 402 -1.12 -14.29 16.82
CA PRO A 402 0.18 -14.04 17.44
C PRO A 402 0.82 -12.83 16.75
N VAL A 403 1.48 -11.98 17.54
CA VAL A 403 2.26 -10.86 17.01
C VAL A 403 3.11 -11.41 15.85
N ASN A 404 2.90 -10.88 14.64
CA ASN A 404 3.66 -11.28 13.46
C ASN A 404 5.09 -10.75 13.60
N ILE A 405 5.90 -11.44 14.40
CA ILE A 405 7.31 -11.13 14.61
C ILE A 405 8.07 -11.67 13.40
N SER A 406 8.71 -10.80 12.63
CA SER A 406 9.46 -11.18 11.44
C SER A 406 10.88 -11.65 11.83
N VAL A 407 10.97 -12.85 12.42
CA VAL A 407 12.26 -13.37 12.92
C VAL A 407 13.07 -13.97 11.77
N ASN A 408 13.98 -13.19 11.19
CA ASN A 408 15.12 -13.73 10.43
C ASN A 408 16.32 -13.85 11.39
N MET A 409 16.35 -14.90 12.24
CA MET A 409 17.44 -15.14 13.19
C MET A 409 18.08 -16.53 13.06
N GLN A 410 19.35 -16.61 13.44
CA GLN A 410 20.12 -17.85 13.63
C GLN A 410 19.40 -18.82 14.60
N HIS A 411 19.40 -20.11 14.23
CA HIS A 411 18.61 -21.20 14.83
C HIS A 411 18.63 -21.31 16.37
N SER A 412 19.69 -20.87 17.07
CA SER A 412 19.79 -21.02 18.53
C SER A 412 19.02 -19.97 19.34
N LYS A 413 18.70 -18.80 18.76
CA LYS A 413 17.92 -17.74 19.42
C LYS A 413 16.42 -17.86 19.17
N PHE A 414 16.05 -18.50 18.06
CA PHE A 414 14.66 -18.80 17.71
C PHE A 414 13.97 -19.61 18.80
N ASP A 415 14.63 -20.62 19.39
CA ASP A 415 14.04 -21.49 20.42
C ASP A 415 13.70 -20.77 21.73
N SER A 416 14.47 -19.75 22.13
CA SER A 416 14.17 -18.96 23.35
C SER A 416 13.00 -18.01 23.13
N ILE A 417 12.94 -17.35 21.97
CA ILE A 417 11.84 -16.43 21.62
C ILE A 417 10.56 -17.22 21.30
N LEU A 418 10.66 -18.35 20.60
CA LEU A 418 9.54 -19.26 20.37
C LEU A 418 9.00 -19.81 21.69
N LYS A 419 9.84 -20.07 22.70
CA LYS A 419 9.37 -20.43 24.05
C LYS A 419 8.62 -19.30 24.75
N ILE A 420 8.99 -18.04 24.54
CA ILE A 420 8.27 -16.87 25.08
C ILE A 420 6.92 -16.71 24.35
N ILE A 421 6.93 -16.75 23.02
CA ILE A 421 5.71 -16.68 22.18
C ILE A 421 4.74 -17.83 22.49
N LEU A 422 5.25 -19.07 22.63
CA LEU A 422 4.43 -20.24 22.99
C LEU A 422 3.94 -20.24 24.44
N LYS A 423 4.62 -19.52 25.35
CA LYS A 423 4.15 -19.30 26.73
C LYS A 423 3.00 -18.29 26.79
N LEU A 424 3.04 -17.26 25.95
CA LEU A 424 2.05 -16.18 25.92
C LEU A 424 0.80 -16.53 25.08
N GLY A 425 0.87 -17.56 24.24
CA GLY A 425 -0.25 -18.09 23.44
C GLY A 425 -1.12 -19.15 24.13
N ARG A 426 -1.03 -19.35 25.46
CA ARG A 426 -1.87 -20.27 26.25
C ARG A 426 -2.77 -19.55 27.23
#